data_AF-A0A1S2TSA5-F1
#
_entry.id   AF-A0A1S2TSA5-F1
#
_cell.length_a   1.000
_cell.length_b   1.000
_cell.length_c   1.000
_cell.angle_alpha   90.00
_cell.angle_beta   90.00
_cell.angle_gamma   90.00
#
_symmetry.space_group_name_H-M   'P 1'
#
loop_
_entity.id
_entity.type
_entity.pdbx_description
1 polymer ?
#
loop_
_entity_poly.entity_id
_entity_poly.type
_entity_poly.pdbx_seq_one_letter_code
_entity_poly.pdbx_strand_id
1 'polypeptide(L)'
;MSYDIIILKPMGPGTDDLANVDEVLEIGDEASVLRSLAQVFPGCIQGIFAKDESFTVEGSHSGKPVTSIHLSLRFGTDWSDSSFNVFLALLSELCDSLQTHAFSVSDNTLVTAPSD
;
A
#
# COMPACT_ATOMS: atom_id res chain seq x y z
N MET A 1 15.75 -8.22 -0.35
CA MET A 1 15.41 -7.01 -1.14
C MET A 1 13.98 -6.64 -0.77
N SER A 2 13.70 -5.35 -0.58
CA SER A 2 12.37 -4.85 -0.22
C SER A 2 11.87 -3.88 -1.29
N TYR A 3 10.56 -3.74 -1.37
CA TYR A 3 9.87 -2.78 -2.23
C TYR A 3 8.99 -1.92 -1.34
N ASP A 4 9.35 -0.64 -1.24
CA ASP A 4 8.72 0.32 -0.33
C ASP A 4 7.67 1.14 -1.07
N ILE A 5 6.49 1.25 -0.45
CA ILE A 5 5.29 1.82 -1.03
C ILE A 5 4.73 2.86 -0.06
N ILE A 6 4.27 3.97 -0.62
CA ILE A 6 3.48 4.97 0.10
C ILE A 6 2.08 5.03 -0.50
N ILE A 7 1.06 4.97 0.34
CA ILE A 7 -0.34 5.09 -0.03
C ILE A 7 -0.83 6.46 0.43
N LEU A 8 -1.37 7.23 -0.51
CA LEU A 8 -1.82 8.61 -0.31
C LEU A 8 -3.22 8.80 -0.88
N LYS A 9 -3.89 9.88 -0.48
CA LYS A 9 -5.13 10.34 -1.09
C LYS A 9 -4.89 11.69 -1.78
N PRO A 10 -4.42 11.72 -3.05
CA PRO A 10 -4.07 12.98 -3.72
C PRO A 10 -5.29 13.90 -3.88
N MET A 11 -5.09 15.21 -3.66
CA MET A 11 -6.11 16.24 -3.92
C MET A 11 -6.03 16.68 -5.38
N GLY A 12 -6.46 15.83 -6.31
CA GLY A 12 -6.40 16.13 -7.75
C GLY A 12 -6.75 14.93 -8.63
N PRO A 13 -6.95 15.13 -9.94
CA PRO A 13 -7.15 14.01 -10.87
C PRO A 13 -5.92 13.09 -10.89
N GLY A 14 -6.18 11.79 -11.10
CA GLY A 14 -5.22 10.70 -10.94
C GLY A 14 -3.82 11.01 -11.47
N THR A 15 -2.88 11.13 -10.54
CA THR A 15 -1.45 11.24 -10.85
C THR A 15 -0.84 9.85 -10.92
N ASP A 16 -0.06 9.61 -11.96
CA ASP A 16 0.74 8.41 -12.18
C ASP A 16 2.13 8.50 -11.54
N ASP A 17 2.50 9.67 -11.01
CA ASP A 17 3.79 9.96 -10.41
C ASP A 17 3.63 10.65 -9.05
N LEU A 18 4.30 10.11 -8.03
CA LEU A 18 4.35 10.64 -6.66
C LEU A 18 4.95 12.05 -6.60
N ALA A 19 5.90 12.38 -7.48
CA ALA A 19 6.53 13.70 -7.53
C ALA A 19 5.55 14.81 -7.93
N ASN A 20 4.43 14.44 -8.56
CA ASN A 20 3.36 15.36 -8.95
C ASN A 20 2.24 15.45 -7.88
N VAL A 21 2.38 14.78 -6.73
CA VAL A 21 1.43 14.91 -5.61
C VAL A 21 1.74 16.20 -4.84
N ASP A 22 1.00 17.26 -5.16
CA ASP A 22 1.15 18.56 -4.49
C ASP A 22 0.48 18.61 -3.11
N GLU A 23 -0.72 18.03 -2.99
CA GLU A 23 -1.53 18.04 -1.78
C GLU A 23 -2.17 16.67 -1.54
N VAL A 24 -2.28 16.28 -0.26
CA VAL A 24 -2.91 15.03 0.18
C VAL A 24 -4.08 15.32 1.11
N LEU A 25 -5.18 14.61 0.87
CA LEU A 25 -6.35 14.59 1.73
C LEU A 25 -6.16 13.60 2.88
N GLU A 26 -6.97 13.77 3.92
CA GLU A 26 -7.10 12.78 4.99
C GLU A 26 -7.67 11.47 4.41
N ILE A 27 -7.02 10.36 4.72
CA ILE A 27 -7.50 9.00 4.40
C ILE A 27 -8.68 8.66 5.31
N GLY A 28 -8.55 8.93 6.61
CA GLY A 28 -9.59 8.71 7.60
C GLY A 28 -9.06 8.70 9.03
N ASP A 29 -9.94 8.41 9.98
CA ASP A 29 -9.53 8.18 11.36
C ASP A 29 -8.70 6.89 11.50
N GLU A 30 -7.83 6.86 12.50
CA GLU A 30 -6.89 5.76 12.74
C GLU A 30 -7.61 4.40 12.87
N ALA A 31 -8.74 4.34 13.57
CA ALA A 31 -9.46 3.07 13.78
C ALA A 31 -10.05 2.53 12.48
N SER A 32 -10.57 3.38 11.61
CA SER A 32 -11.09 2.99 10.30
C SER A 32 -10.00 2.55 9.33
N VAL A 33 -8.85 3.25 9.33
CA VAL A 33 -7.68 2.86 8.53
C VAL A 33 -7.12 1.52 8.98
N LEU A 34 -6.93 1.32 10.29
CA LEU A 34 -6.45 0.06 10.85
C LEU A 34 -7.41 -1.10 10.56
N ARG A 35 -8.72 -0.87 10.57
CA ARG A 35 -9.72 -1.88 10.20
C ARG A 35 -9.56 -2.33 8.75
N SER A 36 -9.40 -1.39 7.82
CA SER A 36 -9.23 -1.68 6.39
C SER A 36 -7.92 -2.41 6.13
N LEU A 37 -6.83 -1.98 6.77
CA LEU A 37 -5.54 -2.67 6.73
C LEU A 37 -5.62 -4.09 7.27
N ALA A 38 -6.33 -4.32 8.38
CA ALA A 38 -6.47 -5.64 8.97
C ALA A 38 -7.31 -6.61 8.12
N GLN A 39 -8.17 -6.10 7.24
CA GLN A 39 -8.94 -6.92 6.30
C GLN A 39 -8.06 -7.45 5.16
N VAL A 40 -7.12 -6.64 4.67
CA VAL A 40 -6.26 -6.99 3.52
C VAL A 40 -4.92 -7.58 3.95
N PHE A 41 -4.24 -6.95 4.91
CA PHE A 41 -2.93 -7.31 5.43
C PHE A 41 -2.97 -7.49 6.96
N PRO A 42 -3.61 -8.56 7.46
CA PRO A 42 -3.81 -8.77 8.89
C PRO A 42 -2.49 -8.74 9.67
N GLY A 43 -2.41 -7.84 10.65
CA GLY A 43 -1.27 -7.70 11.55
C GLY A 43 -0.08 -6.87 11.03
N CYS A 44 -0.14 -6.32 9.81
CA CYS A 44 1.01 -5.63 9.22
C CYS A 44 1.48 -4.37 9.98
N ILE A 45 0.60 -3.71 10.75
CA ILE A 45 0.95 -2.49 11.50
C ILE A 45 1.68 -2.78 12.82
N GLN A 46 1.35 -3.89 13.47
CA GLN A 46 1.92 -4.26 14.78
C GLN A 46 3.02 -5.32 14.66
N GLY A 47 3.31 -5.77 13.44
CA GLY A 47 4.23 -6.84 13.16
C GLY A 47 4.37 -7.05 11.66
N ILE A 48 4.21 -8.28 11.22
CA ILE A 48 4.45 -8.68 9.84
C ILE A 48 3.25 -9.48 9.36
N PHE A 49 2.67 -9.10 8.22
CA PHE A 49 1.80 -9.99 7.46
C PHE A 49 2.67 -10.91 6.60
N ALA A 50 2.47 -12.22 6.68
CA ALA A 50 3.20 -13.19 5.87
C ALA A 50 2.25 -13.96 4.94
N LYS A 51 2.60 -14.03 3.67
CA LYS A 51 1.92 -14.85 2.66
C LYS A 51 2.82 -16.03 2.33
N ASP A 52 2.69 -17.09 3.14
CA ASP A 52 3.49 -18.32 3.06
C ASP A 52 5.00 -18.01 2.95
N GLU A 53 5.73 -18.72 2.08
CA GLU A 53 7.13 -18.45 1.76
C GLU A 53 7.32 -17.42 0.63
N SER A 54 6.22 -16.83 0.13
CA SER A 54 6.25 -15.96 -1.04
C SER A 54 6.67 -14.53 -0.70
N PHE A 55 6.03 -13.89 0.29
CA PHE A 55 6.38 -12.53 0.70
C PHE A 55 5.87 -12.16 2.08
N THR A 56 6.41 -11.07 2.62
CA THR A 56 5.91 -10.44 3.83
C THR A 56 5.65 -8.93 3.65
N VAL A 57 4.74 -8.37 4.43
CA VAL A 57 4.39 -6.95 4.43
C VAL A 57 4.44 -6.39 5.84
N GLU A 58 5.24 -5.34 6.02
CA GLU A 58 5.28 -4.50 7.21
C GLU A 58 4.61 -3.17 6.89
N GLY A 59 3.86 -2.60 7.83
CA GLY A 59 3.10 -1.38 7.64
C GLY A 59 3.31 -0.36 8.75
N SER A 60 3.13 0.91 8.41
CA SER A 60 2.98 2.01 9.36
C SER A 60 2.09 3.09 8.77
N HIS A 61 1.59 4.01 9.59
CA HIS A 61 0.79 5.15 9.11
C HIS A 61 1.21 6.44 9.79
N SER A 62 0.96 7.58 9.14
CA SER A 62 1.26 8.91 9.67
C SER A 62 0.05 9.84 9.56
N GLY A 63 0.04 10.88 10.41
CA GLY A 63 -1.04 11.86 10.49
C GLY A 63 -2.05 11.59 11.61
N LYS A 64 -2.75 12.64 12.04
CA LYS A 64 -3.92 12.59 12.94
C LYS A 64 -4.94 13.66 12.51
N PRO A 65 -5.94 13.35 11.66
CA PRO A 65 -6.28 12.05 11.03
C PRO A 65 -5.20 11.50 10.09
N VAL A 66 -5.29 10.22 9.73
CA VAL A 66 -4.25 9.55 8.92
C VAL A 66 -4.21 10.18 7.52
N THR A 67 -3.01 10.54 7.07
CA THR A 67 -2.76 11.15 5.76
C THR A 67 -1.89 10.28 4.85
N SER A 68 -1.10 9.36 5.42
CA SER A 68 -0.30 8.41 4.66
C SER A 68 -0.22 7.04 5.33
N ILE A 69 -0.09 6.01 4.51
CA ILE A 69 0.24 4.64 4.94
C ILE A 69 1.52 4.24 4.21
N HIS A 70 2.48 3.67 4.92
CA HIS A 70 3.72 3.16 4.36
C HIS A 70 3.73 1.65 4.48
N LEU A 71 4.01 0.96 3.38
CA LEU A 71 4.14 -0.49 3.33
C LEU A 71 5.53 -0.85 2.83
N SER A 72 6.15 -1.85 3.46
CA SER A 72 7.39 -2.47 3.00
C SER A 72 7.11 -3.92 2.65
N LEU A 73 7.14 -4.24 1.35
CA LEU A 73 7.05 -5.59 0.84
C LEU A 73 8.44 -6.24 0.86
N ARG A 74 8.60 -7.39 1.49
CA ARG A 74 9.84 -8.18 1.44
C ARG A 74 9.61 -9.47 0.66
N PHE A 75 10.49 -9.73 -0.30
CA PHE A 75 10.42 -10.94 -1.13
C PHE A 75 10.89 -12.16 -0.32
N GLY A 76 10.06 -13.20 -0.30
CA GLY A 76 10.37 -14.48 0.30
C GLY A 76 11.18 -15.39 -0.63
N THR A 77 11.40 -16.62 -0.18
CA THR A 77 12.17 -17.63 -0.91
C THR A 77 11.42 -18.17 -2.14
N ASP A 78 10.09 -18.16 -2.10
CA ASP A 78 9.21 -18.59 -3.20
C ASP A 78 8.61 -17.38 -3.94
N TRP A 79 9.44 -16.36 -4.16
CA TRP A 79 9.04 -15.16 -4.90
C TRP A 79 8.88 -15.46 -6.40
N SER A 80 7.78 -15.01 -6.98
CA SER A 80 7.49 -15.14 -8.41
C SER A 80 6.63 -13.98 -8.89
N ASP A 81 6.48 -13.84 -10.21
CA ASP A 81 5.56 -12.86 -10.81
C ASP A 81 4.10 -13.10 -10.37
N SER A 82 3.73 -14.36 -10.12
CA SER A 82 2.41 -14.69 -9.56
C SER A 82 2.24 -14.17 -8.14
N SER A 83 3.29 -14.27 -7.31
CA SER A 83 3.31 -13.70 -5.96
C SER A 83 3.17 -12.18 -5.99
N PHE A 84 3.80 -11.52 -6.97
CA PHE A 84 3.66 -10.08 -7.18
C PHE A 84 2.22 -9.70 -7.59
N ASN A 85 1.60 -10.44 -8.52
CA ASN A 85 0.21 -10.19 -8.91
C ASN A 85 -0.77 -10.35 -7.73
N VAL A 86 -0.56 -11.35 -6.87
CA VAL A 86 -1.35 -11.51 -5.63
C VAL A 86 -1.17 -10.31 -4.72
N PHE A 87 0.06 -9.83 -4.54
CA PHE A 87 0.32 -8.62 -3.76
C PHE A 87 -0.38 -7.38 -4.36
N LEU A 88 -0.29 -7.18 -5.68
CA LEU A 88 -0.94 -6.06 -6.36
C LEU A 88 -2.47 -6.11 -6.23
N ALA A 89 -3.08 -7.30 -6.28
CA ALA A 89 -4.52 -7.46 -6.08
C ALA A 89 -4.95 -7.04 -4.67
N LEU A 90 -4.20 -7.47 -3.64
CA LEU A 90 -4.44 -7.06 -2.25
C LEU A 90 -4.24 -5.55 -2.07
N LEU A 91 -3.17 -5.00 -2.64
CA LEU A 91 -2.89 -3.57 -2.59
C LEU A 91 -4.01 -2.75 -3.26
N SER A 92 -4.52 -3.21 -4.41
CA SER A 92 -5.66 -2.59 -5.09
C SER A 92 -6.92 -2.61 -4.23
N GLU A 93 -7.24 -3.75 -3.59
CA GLU A 93 -8.40 -3.87 -2.69
C GLU A 93 -8.30 -2.87 -1.53
N LEU A 94 -7.12 -2.71 -0.94
CA LEU A 94 -6.89 -1.73 0.13
C LEU A 94 -7.07 -0.29 -0.38
N CYS A 95 -6.49 0.02 -1.54
CA CYS A 95 -6.58 1.34 -2.14
C CYS A 95 -8.02 1.71 -2.51
N ASP A 96 -8.78 0.78 -3.07
CA ASP A 96 -10.19 0.97 -3.41
C ASP A 96 -11.04 1.19 -2.16
N SER A 97 -10.82 0.39 -1.10
CA SER A 97 -11.54 0.54 0.16
C SER A 97 -11.30 1.88 0.84
N LEU A 98 -10.11 2.47 0.68
CA LEU A 98 -9.72 3.74 1.29
C LEU A 98 -9.86 4.94 0.34
N GLN A 99 -10.17 4.69 -0.95
CA GLN A 99 -10.15 5.66 -2.03
C GLN A 99 -8.79 6.38 -2.13
N THR A 100 -7.71 5.59 -2.13
CA THR A 100 -6.32 6.05 -2.14
C THR A 100 -5.57 5.51 -3.36
N HIS A 101 -4.34 5.98 -3.55
CA HIS A 101 -3.41 5.54 -4.58
C HIS A 101 -2.11 5.10 -3.92
N ALA A 102 -1.52 4.01 -4.40
CA ALA A 102 -0.24 3.49 -3.95
C ALA A 102 0.87 3.91 -4.92
N PHE A 103 2.00 4.37 -4.38
CA PHE A 103 3.16 4.79 -5.15
C PHE A 103 4.42 4.08 -4.65
N SER A 104 5.27 3.72 -5.60
CA SER A 104 6.62 3.23 -5.36
C SER A 104 7.49 4.36 -4.82
N VAL A 105 8.15 4.15 -3.69
CA VAL A 105 9.06 5.15 -3.12
C VAL A 105 10.39 5.21 -3.89
N SER A 106 10.77 4.12 -4.57
CA SER A 106 12.06 4.04 -5.27
C SER A 106 12.08 4.78 -6.60
N ASP A 107 10.96 4.84 -7.31
CA ASP A 107 10.88 5.41 -8.66
C ASP A 107 9.67 6.33 -8.87
N ASN A 108 8.95 6.65 -7.80
CA ASN A 108 7.77 7.52 -7.78
C ASN A 108 6.57 7.03 -8.60
N THR A 109 6.63 5.84 -9.21
CA THR A 109 5.56 5.36 -10.09
C THR A 109 4.32 4.92 -9.31
N LEU A 110 3.15 5.14 -9.89
CA LEU A 110 1.88 4.60 -9.40
C LEU A 110 1.90 3.06 -9.50
N VAL A 111 1.65 2.40 -8.37
CA VAL A 111 1.56 0.95 -8.26
C VAL A 111 0.13 0.53 -8.55
N THR A 112 -0.09 -0.10 -9.69
CA THR A 112 -1.40 -0.58 -10.12
C THR A 112 -1.37 -2.08 -10.38
N ALA A 113 -2.50 -2.74 -10.16
CA ALA A 113 -2.69 -4.10 -10.66
C ALA A 113 -2.66 -4.07 -12.21
N PRO A 114 -2.16 -5.11 -12.87
CA PRO A 114 -2.20 -5.20 -14.32
C PRO A 114 -3.65 -5.11 -14.82
N SER A 115 -3.90 -4.26 -15.81
CA SER A 115 -5.17 -4.23 -16.54
C SER A 115 -5.32 -5.55 -17.30
N ASP A 116 -6.42 -6.28 -17.07
CA ASP A 116 -6.82 -7.45 -17.86
C ASP A 116 -6.88 -7.17 -19.38
#